data_AF-A0A5E4JFS4-F1
#
_entry.id   AF-A0A5E4JFS4-F1
#
_cell.length_a   1.000
_cell.length_b   1.000
_cell.length_c   1.000
_cell.angle_alpha   90.00
_cell.angle_beta   90.00
_cell.angle_gamma   90.00
#
_symmetry.space_group_name_H-M   'P 1'
#
loop_
_entity.id
_entity.type
_entity.pdbx_description
1 polymer ?
#
loop_
_entity_poly.entity_id
_entity_poly.type
_entity_poly.pdbx_seq_one_letter_code
_entity_poly.pdbx_strand_id
1 'polypeptide(L)'
;MSLIELVKNEIGSNGEKGWPVTVRDRIAFPHHKELRVTKANFAVTFLWTMRDAILPFLDKDNLALASNFYTPAGLNGMIRNILANPYIRYVILLGEEYASKTGCETKTELTSANAVRAFFEKGINNERRVAGFETAVHFDNNIPIEMINKVREKVELIDLNKKMPNSSLDNKIKEANKLMKKLTKEPFSDKPFIFGYEKQEETFPYEGGPIIIHGNNIPDSWIKMIHAINRYGRKNLMNANTDRWVKEINDMTVVVHNPQDMDLSINPFLVPLTIEKINAYKSEILSPILPEGKAYTYGNKLRAYTSPSEPIKELVNTDKYKDYEFGKGPWIDANVKYLSNGYAEVDQIKDIIDVLTKDIYSKACVAITWHVQDELMRKHKSSPCLVLLQAMVQDEKLNLTVFFRSHDMTQGWPENAYGCAAIQKEIADRIKVEPGLLTIISGSAQIYAHYYEQVKEMLKKYHYYNEDFKDPRGNYIISVENKKIIVKHLNPKDNSELDKVEGDSAKEVYTILAEKNSLIDPSHLMYIGSELGKAELCIKKGITYEQDRI
;
A
#
# COMPACT_ATOMS: atom_id res chain seq x y z
N MET A 1 16.03 -39.43 16.51
CA MET A 1 15.50 -38.74 15.32
C MET A 1 16.62 -37.88 14.78
N SER A 2 16.99 -38.03 13.51
CA SER A 2 18.03 -37.20 12.89
C SER A 2 17.59 -35.74 12.79
N LEU A 3 18.53 -34.78 12.70
CA LEU A 3 18.17 -33.36 12.53
C LEU A 3 17.28 -33.14 11.28
N ILE A 4 17.53 -33.86 10.19
CA ILE A 4 16.67 -33.82 8.98
C ILE A 4 15.23 -34.23 9.32
N GLU A 5 15.04 -35.29 10.10
CA GLU A 5 13.71 -35.74 10.50
C GLU A 5 13.03 -34.74 11.43
N LEU A 6 13.77 -34.11 12.35
CA LEU A 6 13.23 -33.05 13.20
C LEU A 6 12.70 -31.90 12.35
N VAL A 7 13.52 -31.34 11.45
CA VAL A 7 13.13 -30.24 10.55
C VAL A 7 11.95 -30.62 9.64
N LYS A 8 11.86 -31.87 9.17
CA LYS A 8 10.71 -32.35 8.39
C LYS A 8 9.43 -32.48 9.20
N ASN A 9 9.54 -32.69 10.50
CA ASN A 9 8.41 -32.94 11.38
C ASN A 9 7.86 -31.68 12.05
N GLU A 10 8.49 -30.52 11.82
CA GLU A 10 8.04 -29.25 12.37
C GLU A 10 6.64 -28.87 11.89
N ILE A 11 5.95 -28.05 12.68
CA ILE A 11 4.64 -27.51 12.32
C ILE A 11 4.83 -26.03 12.00
N GLY A 12 4.52 -25.66 10.76
CA GLY A 12 4.54 -24.29 10.30
C GLY A 12 3.44 -23.46 10.95
N SER A 13 3.56 -22.15 10.84
CA SER A 13 2.58 -21.19 11.32
C SER A 13 1.21 -21.26 10.63
N ASN A 14 1.13 -21.89 9.46
CA ASN A 14 -0.14 -22.24 8.80
C ASN A 14 -0.76 -23.56 9.34
N GLY A 15 -0.14 -24.19 10.35
CA GLY A 15 -0.58 -25.46 10.93
C GLY A 15 -0.14 -26.69 10.14
N GLU A 16 0.51 -26.54 8.99
CA GLU A 16 0.96 -27.65 8.17
C GLU A 16 2.33 -28.18 8.61
N LYS A 17 2.51 -29.50 8.52
CA LYS A 17 3.79 -30.15 8.80
C LYS A 17 4.84 -29.81 7.73
N GLY A 18 6.10 -29.68 8.14
CA GLY A 18 7.25 -29.45 7.27
C GLY A 18 8.01 -28.14 7.50
N TRP A 19 9.06 -27.98 6.71
CA TRP A 19 9.82 -26.73 6.56
C TRP A 19 9.75 -26.30 5.08
N PRO A 20 9.67 -24.99 4.75
CA PRO A 20 9.76 -23.79 5.61
C PRO A 20 8.61 -23.64 6.61
N VAL A 21 8.82 -22.97 7.75
CA VAL A 21 7.82 -22.87 8.84
C VAL A 21 7.00 -21.59 8.82
N THR A 22 7.44 -20.59 8.06
CA THR A 22 6.70 -19.34 7.82
C THR A 22 6.83 -18.88 6.38
N VAL A 23 5.90 -18.04 5.92
CA VAL A 23 5.84 -17.42 4.58
C VAL A 23 5.95 -18.44 3.43
N ARG A 24 5.40 -19.64 3.63
CA ARG A 24 5.52 -20.79 2.70
C ARG A 24 5.11 -20.45 1.26
N ASP A 25 4.06 -19.65 1.10
CA ASP A 25 3.51 -19.25 -0.20
C ASP A 25 4.46 -18.34 -1.01
N ARG A 26 5.41 -17.69 -0.33
CA ARG A 26 6.44 -16.84 -0.96
C ARG A 26 7.70 -17.61 -1.30
N ILE A 27 7.88 -18.82 -0.80
CA ILE A 27 9.07 -19.61 -1.07
C ILE A 27 9.02 -20.14 -2.51
N ALA A 28 10.06 -19.79 -3.27
CA ALA A 28 10.21 -20.20 -4.67
C ALA A 28 10.80 -21.61 -4.77
N PHE A 29 11.68 -21.95 -3.83
CA PHE A 29 12.33 -23.24 -3.73
C PHE A 29 12.66 -23.59 -2.27
N PRO A 30 12.49 -24.85 -1.86
CA PRO A 30 11.72 -25.88 -2.56
C PRO A 30 10.26 -25.46 -2.66
N HIS A 31 9.52 -26.04 -3.62
CA HIS A 31 8.08 -25.79 -3.66
C HIS A 31 7.46 -26.29 -2.35
N HIS A 32 6.54 -25.54 -1.75
CA HIS A 32 5.98 -25.85 -0.42
C HIS A 32 5.36 -27.27 -0.32
N LYS A 33 4.92 -27.85 -1.44
CA LYS A 33 4.38 -29.21 -1.52
C LYS A 33 5.44 -30.32 -1.52
N GLU A 34 6.70 -30.01 -1.80
CA GLU A 34 7.76 -31.02 -2.02
C GLU A 34 8.45 -31.47 -0.72
N LEU A 35 8.14 -30.85 0.44
CA LEU A 35 8.70 -31.18 1.77
C LEU A 35 10.21 -31.54 1.74
N ARG A 36 10.98 -30.77 0.96
CA ARG A 36 12.39 -31.04 0.72
C ARG A 36 13.23 -30.42 1.84
N VAL A 37 13.80 -31.28 2.68
CA VAL A 37 14.79 -30.92 3.69
C VAL A 37 16.06 -31.73 3.42
N THR A 38 17.16 -31.03 3.17
CA THR A 38 18.49 -31.60 2.90
C THR A 38 19.53 -30.97 3.83
N LYS A 39 20.80 -31.40 3.71
CA LYS A 39 21.94 -30.77 4.41
C LYS A 39 22.46 -29.52 3.70
N ALA A 40 21.71 -28.96 2.75
CA ALA A 40 22.08 -27.77 1.99
C ALA A 40 22.35 -26.57 2.93
N ASN A 41 23.42 -25.81 2.66
CA ASN A 41 23.82 -24.70 3.53
C ASN A 41 23.33 -23.31 3.09
N PHE A 42 22.77 -23.18 1.89
CA PHE A 42 22.50 -21.87 1.30
C PHE A 42 21.02 -21.51 1.26
N ALA A 43 20.71 -20.28 1.65
CA ALA A 43 19.48 -19.60 1.27
C ALA A 43 19.79 -18.46 0.29
N VAL A 44 18.91 -18.18 -0.66
CA VAL A 44 19.07 -17.10 -1.64
C VAL A 44 17.87 -16.16 -1.59
N THR A 45 18.15 -14.86 -1.56
CA THR A 45 17.14 -13.83 -1.80
C THR A 45 17.39 -13.12 -3.13
N PHE A 46 16.31 -12.86 -3.88
CA PHE A 46 16.32 -12.20 -5.20
C PHE A 46 15.93 -10.72 -5.17
N LEU A 47 15.71 -10.13 -3.98
CA LEU A 47 15.11 -8.79 -3.82
C LEU A 47 13.85 -8.65 -4.70
N TRP A 48 13.86 -7.73 -5.67
CA TRP A 48 12.76 -7.49 -6.61
C TRP A 48 12.91 -8.17 -7.98
N THR A 49 14.06 -8.76 -8.28
CA THR A 49 14.25 -9.47 -9.56
C THR A 49 13.33 -10.69 -9.64
N MET A 50 12.75 -10.92 -10.82
CA MET A 50 11.89 -12.08 -11.07
C MET A 50 12.62 -13.40 -10.77
N ARG A 51 12.21 -14.06 -9.68
CA ARG A 51 12.79 -15.34 -9.23
C ARG A 51 12.81 -16.43 -10.30
N ASP A 52 11.78 -16.48 -11.16
CA ASP A 52 11.65 -17.52 -12.19
C ASP A 52 12.70 -17.35 -13.29
N ALA A 53 13.29 -16.15 -13.44
CA ALA A 53 14.40 -15.89 -14.35
C ALA A 53 15.76 -16.34 -13.78
N ILE A 54 15.86 -16.58 -12.47
CA ILE A 54 17.12 -16.89 -11.78
C ILE A 54 17.15 -18.34 -11.30
N LEU A 55 16.06 -18.78 -10.68
CA LEU A 55 15.97 -20.05 -9.96
C LEU A 55 16.33 -21.29 -10.81
N PRO A 56 15.97 -21.38 -12.11
CA PRO A 56 16.36 -22.52 -12.94
C PRO A 56 17.88 -22.71 -13.08
N PHE A 57 18.66 -21.63 -12.90
CA PHE A 57 20.10 -21.62 -13.09
C PHE A 57 20.90 -21.80 -11.79
N LEU A 58 20.24 -21.94 -10.64
CA LEU A 58 20.91 -22.14 -9.35
C LEU A 58 21.20 -23.62 -9.04
N ASP A 59 22.27 -23.88 -8.30
CA ASP A 59 22.63 -25.22 -7.79
C ASP A 59 21.64 -25.68 -6.72
N LYS A 60 20.66 -26.49 -7.15
CA LYS A 60 19.59 -27.00 -6.29
C LYS A 60 20.07 -27.95 -5.20
N ASP A 61 21.21 -28.63 -5.38
CA ASP A 61 21.69 -29.63 -4.42
C ASP A 61 22.14 -28.98 -3.12
N ASN A 62 22.82 -27.83 -3.23
CA ASN A 62 23.35 -27.05 -2.11
C ASN A 62 22.44 -25.88 -1.69
N LEU A 63 21.31 -25.69 -2.39
CA LEU A 63 20.28 -24.71 -2.06
C LEU A 63 19.25 -25.31 -1.10
N ALA A 64 19.09 -24.68 0.06
CA ALA A 64 18.06 -25.00 1.04
C ALA A 64 16.78 -24.23 0.75
N LEU A 65 16.88 -22.93 0.44
CA LEU A 65 15.73 -22.06 0.20
C LEU A 65 16.02 -20.94 -0.79
N ALA A 66 15.06 -20.58 -1.63
CA ALA A 66 15.11 -19.36 -2.42
C ALA A 66 13.77 -18.61 -2.41
N SER A 67 13.82 -17.28 -2.29
CA SER A 67 12.63 -16.43 -2.33
C SER A 67 12.96 -14.99 -2.74
N ASN A 68 11.94 -14.21 -3.10
CA ASN A 68 12.09 -12.76 -3.18
C ASN A 68 12.04 -12.14 -1.79
N PHE A 69 12.70 -11.00 -1.61
CA PHE A 69 12.69 -10.25 -0.36
C PHE A 69 12.36 -8.79 -0.68
N TYR A 70 11.07 -8.53 -0.82
CA TYR A 70 10.58 -7.25 -1.32
C TYR A 70 10.63 -6.15 -0.27
N THR A 71 10.47 -6.49 1.01
CA THR A 71 10.31 -5.51 2.10
C THR A 71 11.20 -5.85 3.31
N PRO A 72 11.69 -4.83 4.06
CA PRO A 72 12.51 -5.03 5.26
C PRO A 72 11.86 -5.94 6.32
N ALA A 73 10.55 -5.85 6.52
CA ALA A 73 9.84 -6.65 7.53
C ALA A 73 9.86 -8.16 7.27
N GLY A 74 10.21 -8.58 6.04
CA GLY A 74 10.45 -9.98 5.71
C GLY A 74 11.53 -10.65 6.57
N LEU A 75 12.38 -9.86 7.26
CA LEU A 75 13.42 -10.38 8.16
C LEU A 75 12.83 -11.32 9.23
N ASN A 76 11.63 -11.06 9.76
CA ASN A 76 10.98 -11.97 10.69
C ASN A 76 10.82 -13.39 10.11
N GLY A 77 10.27 -13.50 8.90
CA GLY A 77 10.10 -14.78 8.21
C GLY A 77 11.43 -15.44 7.83
N MET A 78 12.43 -14.64 7.45
CA MET A 78 13.78 -15.13 7.16
C MET A 78 14.41 -15.78 8.40
N ILE A 79 14.42 -15.06 9.54
CA ILE A 79 15.02 -15.54 10.79
C ILE A 79 14.31 -16.78 11.32
N ARG A 80 12.97 -16.82 11.28
CA ARG A 80 12.18 -18.01 11.68
C ARG A 80 12.53 -19.23 10.83
N ASN A 81 12.62 -19.08 9.51
CA ASN A 81 12.98 -20.18 8.63
C ASN A 81 14.43 -20.66 8.80
N ILE A 82 15.38 -19.75 9.07
CA ILE A 82 16.77 -20.11 9.37
C ILE A 82 16.87 -20.86 10.70
N LEU A 83 16.24 -20.35 11.77
CA LEU A 83 16.20 -20.99 13.09
C LEU A 83 15.59 -22.40 13.04
N ALA A 84 14.58 -22.58 12.19
CA ALA A 84 13.91 -23.86 11.97
C ALA A 84 14.72 -24.84 11.10
N ASN A 85 15.79 -24.40 10.42
CA ASN A 85 16.67 -25.27 9.65
C ASN A 85 18.15 -24.93 9.91
N PRO A 86 18.76 -25.54 10.95
CA PRO A 86 20.14 -25.25 11.36
C PRO A 86 21.22 -25.53 10.31
N TYR A 87 20.89 -26.24 9.22
CA TYR A 87 21.80 -26.43 8.10
C TYR A 87 22.04 -25.13 7.32
N ILE A 88 21.17 -24.14 7.36
CA ILE A 88 21.41 -22.87 6.66
C ILE A 88 22.53 -22.11 7.38
N ARG A 89 23.67 -21.98 6.68
CA ARG A 89 24.88 -21.30 7.17
C ARG A 89 25.27 -20.09 6.34
N TYR A 90 24.65 -19.91 5.16
CA TYR A 90 24.91 -18.81 4.25
C TYR A 90 23.60 -18.26 3.68
N VAL A 91 23.49 -16.92 3.62
CA VAL A 91 22.43 -16.21 2.90
C VAL A 91 23.10 -15.46 1.75
N ILE A 92 22.75 -15.78 0.51
CA ILE A 92 23.19 -15.03 -0.67
C ILE A 92 22.14 -13.97 -0.97
N LEU A 93 22.59 -12.71 -1.04
CA LEU A 93 21.80 -11.58 -1.50
C LEU A 93 22.18 -11.26 -2.94
N LEU A 94 21.21 -11.40 -3.84
CA LEU A 94 21.36 -11.26 -5.29
C LEU A 94 20.10 -10.61 -5.88
N GLY A 95 20.22 -9.94 -7.02
CA GLY A 95 19.10 -9.30 -7.72
C GLY A 95 19.02 -7.79 -7.46
N GLU A 96 18.07 -7.14 -8.09
CA GLU A 96 17.92 -5.69 -8.08
C GLU A 96 16.96 -5.26 -6.96
N GLU A 97 17.27 -4.14 -6.34
CA GLU A 97 16.39 -3.49 -5.39
C GLU A 97 15.27 -2.71 -6.10
N TYR A 98 14.15 -2.50 -5.43
CA TYR A 98 13.19 -1.47 -5.82
C TYR A 98 13.75 -0.10 -5.44
N ALA A 99 14.71 0.35 -6.24
CA ALA A 99 15.10 1.74 -6.28
C ALA A 99 14.84 2.23 -7.70
N SER A 100 14.00 3.24 -7.82
CA SER A 100 14.18 4.26 -8.85
C SER A 100 15.65 4.70 -8.76
N LYS A 101 16.50 4.30 -9.72
CA LYS A 101 17.95 4.51 -9.69
C LYS A 101 18.30 5.94 -9.26
N THR A 102 18.66 6.16 -8.00
CA THR A 102 19.17 7.44 -7.50
C THR A 102 20.65 7.30 -7.23
N GLY A 103 21.47 7.99 -8.03
CA GLY A 103 22.92 8.03 -7.87
C GLY A 103 23.37 8.97 -6.76
N CYS A 104 23.08 8.67 -5.49
CA CYS A 104 23.59 9.47 -4.37
C CYS A 104 24.17 8.60 -3.23
N GLU A 105 25.43 8.86 -2.87
CA GLU A 105 26.26 8.03 -1.98
C GLU A 105 26.15 8.36 -0.47
N THR A 106 25.22 9.20 0.00
CA THR A 106 25.40 9.82 1.34
C THR A 106 24.28 9.71 2.38
N LYS A 107 23.21 8.95 2.16
CA LYS A 107 22.35 8.43 3.25
C LYS A 107 21.98 6.98 2.95
N THR A 108 22.07 6.10 3.93
CA THR A 108 21.74 4.68 3.76
C THR A 108 20.29 4.59 3.30
N GLU A 109 20.06 4.34 2.01
CA GLU A 109 18.71 4.23 1.46
C GLU A 109 17.96 3.16 2.26
N LEU A 110 16.72 3.44 2.69
CA LEU A 110 15.87 2.51 3.45
C LEU A 110 15.35 1.38 2.54
N THR A 111 16.25 0.58 2.01
CA THR A 111 15.99 -0.50 1.06
C THR A 111 15.96 -1.85 1.74
N SER A 112 15.33 -2.84 1.10
CA SER A 112 15.28 -4.21 1.57
C SER A 112 16.67 -4.85 1.65
N ALA A 113 17.54 -4.55 0.69
CA ALA A 113 18.94 -4.96 0.71
C ALA A 113 19.69 -4.35 1.90
N ASN A 114 19.52 -3.04 2.14
CA ASN A 114 20.16 -2.35 3.25
C ASN A 114 19.62 -2.81 4.62
N ALA A 115 18.35 -3.21 4.72
CA ALA A 115 17.80 -3.79 5.94
C ALA A 115 18.48 -5.12 6.29
N VAL A 116 18.66 -6.00 5.30
CA VAL A 116 19.39 -7.27 5.48
C VAL A 116 20.85 -7.00 5.88
N ARG A 117 21.53 -6.07 5.20
CA ARG A 117 22.90 -5.66 5.55
C ARG A 117 22.98 -5.14 6.97
N ALA A 118 22.12 -4.18 7.34
CA ALA A 118 22.09 -3.57 8.66
C ALA A 118 21.85 -4.61 9.76
N PHE A 119 20.97 -5.58 9.53
CA PHE A 119 20.77 -6.68 10.47
C PHE A 119 22.05 -7.50 10.69
N PHE A 120 22.70 -7.97 9.61
CA PHE A 120 23.91 -8.80 9.75
C PHE A 120 25.11 -8.00 10.28
N GLU A 121 25.27 -6.74 9.86
CA GLU A 121 26.39 -5.88 10.27
C GLU A 121 26.21 -5.34 11.71
N LYS A 122 25.04 -4.80 12.04
CA LYS A 122 24.79 -4.05 13.30
C LYS A 122 23.94 -4.81 14.32
N GLY A 123 23.11 -5.76 13.88
CA GLY A 123 22.20 -6.50 14.76
C GLY A 123 20.95 -5.70 15.11
N ILE A 124 20.42 -5.97 16.30
CA ILE A 124 19.21 -5.33 16.84
C ILE A 124 19.48 -4.59 18.15
N ASN A 125 18.69 -3.56 18.44
CA ASN A 125 18.70 -2.86 19.72
C ASN A 125 17.84 -3.59 20.78
N ASN A 126 17.77 -3.04 22.00
CA ASN A 126 16.97 -3.61 23.10
C ASN A 126 15.45 -3.59 22.83
N GLU A 127 15.01 -2.74 21.91
CA GLU A 127 13.62 -2.67 21.45
C GLU A 127 13.37 -3.62 20.26
N ARG A 128 14.31 -4.54 19.97
CA ARG A 128 14.20 -5.56 18.90
C ARG A 128 14.13 -4.97 17.50
N ARG A 129 14.68 -3.78 17.32
CA ARG A 129 14.72 -3.04 16.05
C ARG A 129 16.09 -3.09 15.41
N VAL A 130 16.14 -3.07 14.08
CA VAL A 130 17.41 -3.00 13.34
C VAL A 130 17.86 -1.54 13.23
N ALA A 131 19.13 -1.28 13.56
CA ALA A 131 19.69 0.07 13.54
C ALA A 131 19.63 0.72 12.14
N GLY A 132 19.04 1.91 12.04
CA GLY A 132 18.74 2.62 10.79
C GLY A 132 17.46 2.15 10.09
N PHE A 133 16.74 1.18 10.65
CA PHE A 133 15.47 0.63 10.14
C PHE A 133 14.45 0.51 11.27
N GLU A 134 14.52 1.38 12.27
CA GLU A 134 13.80 1.26 13.53
C GLU A 134 12.27 1.25 13.37
N THR A 135 11.76 1.92 12.35
CA THR A 135 10.32 1.96 12.03
C THR A 135 9.90 0.82 11.09
N ALA A 136 10.84 0.29 10.31
CA ALA A 136 10.58 -0.67 9.24
C ALA A 136 10.77 -2.13 9.65
N VAL A 137 11.65 -2.41 10.62
CA VAL A 137 11.98 -3.76 11.09
C VAL A 137 11.88 -3.83 12.61
N HIS A 138 10.88 -4.56 13.08
CA HIS A 138 10.67 -4.92 14.48
C HIS A 138 10.50 -6.45 14.55
N PHE A 139 11.34 -7.13 15.33
CA PHE A 139 11.22 -8.57 15.51
C PHE A 139 10.15 -8.93 16.56
N ASP A 140 9.32 -9.93 16.23
CA ASP A 140 8.21 -10.39 17.06
C ASP A 140 8.65 -10.78 18.48
N ASN A 141 7.79 -10.56 19.49
CA ASN A 141 8.20 -10.81 20.88
C ASN A 141 8.45 -12.28 21.21
N ASN A 142 7.86 -13.17 20.41
CA ASN A 142 7.99 -14.61 20.54
C ASN A 142 9.37 -15.16 20.16
N ILE A 143 10.22 -14.41 19.45
CA ILE A 143 11.58 -14.86 19.11
C ILE A 143 12.56 -14.25 20.12
N PRO A 144 13.15 -15.03 21.05
CA PRO A 144 14.11 -14.49 22.02
C PRO A 144 15.26 -13.73 21.34
N ILE A 145 15.70 -12.61 21.93
CA ILE A 145 16.78 -11.76 21.37
C ILE A 145 18.05 -12.57 21.13
N GLU A 146 18.35 -13.52 22.01
CA GLU A 146 19.52 -14.41 21.89
C GLU A 146 19.43 -15.28 20.64
N MET A 147 18.22 -15.70 20.23
CA MET A 147 18.02 -16.50 19.02
C MET A 147 18.13 -15.67 17.75
N ILE A 148 17.66 -14.42 17.78
CA ILE A 148 17.86 -13.46 16.68
C ILE A 148 19.38 -13.23 16.47
N ASN A 149 20.09 -12.94 17.56
CA ASN A 149 21.55 -12.75 17.53
C ASN A 149 22.30 -14.02 17.13
N LYS A 150 21.83 -15.20 17.54
CA LYS A 150 22.40 -16.49 17.12
C LYS A 150 22.39 -16.66 15.60
N VAL A 151 21.35 -16.22 14.90
CA VAL A 151 21.36 -16.24 13.42
C VAL A 151 22.45 -15.35 12.88
N ARG A 152 22.55 -14.10 13.35
CA ARG A 152 23.60 -13.15 12.92
C ARG A 152 25.01 -13.70 13.15
N GLU A 153 25.25 -14.38 14.28
CA GLU A 153 26.56 -14.94 14.61
C GLU A 153 26.90 -16.21 13.83
N LYS A 154 25.91 -17.05 13.52
CA LYS A 154 26.13 -18.39 12.95
C LYS A 154 25.90 -18.43 11.44
N VAL A 155 25.25 -17.44 10.85
CA VAL A 155 24.94 -17.38 9.42
C VAL A 155 25.69 -16.22 8.77
N GLU A 156 26.31 -16.49 7.62
CA GLU A 156 27.11 -15.52 6.89
C GLU A 156 26.31 -14.92 5.73
N LEU A 157 26.25 -13.59 5.65
CA LEU A 157 25.67 -12.88 4.51
C LEU A 157 26.71 -12.75 3.39
N ILE A 158 26.38 -13.29 2.21
CA ILE A 158 27.15 -13.14 0.98
C ILE A 158 26.37 -12.19 0.07
N ASP A 159 26.73 -10.91 0.11
CA ASP A 159 26.12 -9.91 -0.75
C ASP A 159 26.84 -9.83 -2.10
N LEU A 160 26.25 -10.44 -3.13
CA LEU A 160 26.79 -10.42 -4.48
C LEU A 160 26.57 -9.09 -5.19
N ASN A 161 25.59 -8.28 -4.76
CA ASN A 161 25.41 -6.93 -5.30
C ASN A 161 26.53 -6.01 -4.84
N LYS A 162 26.98 -6.13 -3.60
CA LYS A 162 28.12 -5.35 -3.06
C LYS A 162 29.47 -5.89 -3.53
N LYS A 163 29.62 -7.22 -3.62
CA LYS A 163 30.87 -7.86 -4.11
C LYS A 163 31.09 -7.67 -5.61
N MET A 164 30.01 -7.57 -6.40
CA MET A 164 30.06 -7.52 -7.86
C MET A 164 29.12 -6.44 -8.43
N PRO A 165 29.30 -5.15 -8.08
CA PRO A 165 28.32 -4.09 -8.37
C PRO A 165 28.05 -3.88 -9.86
N ASN A 166 29.08 -4.00 -10.71
CA ASN A 166 28.99 -3.77 -12.16
C ASN A 166 28.90 -5.07 -12.98
N SER A 167 28.68 -6.21 -12.33
CA SER A 167 28.57 -7.50 -13.04
C SER A 167 27.15 -7.77 -13.50
N SER A 168 27.02 -8.39 -14.69
CA SER A 168 25.74 -8.89 -15.17
C SER A 168 25.13 -9.92 -14.21
N LEU A 169 23.81 -10.06 -14.28
CA LEU A 169 23.07 -11.05 -13.49
C LEU A 169 23.62 -12.47 -13.70
N ASP A 170 23.93 -12.84 -14.93
CA ASP A 170 24.52 -14.15 -15.26
C ASP A 170 25.85 -14.42 -14.55
N ASN A 171 26.72 -13.40 -14.46
CA ASN A 171 27.99 -13.54 -13.76
C ASN A 171 27.80 -13.66 -12.25
N LYS A 172 26.84 -12.92 -11.68
CA LYS A 172 26.46 -13.07 -10.27
C LYS A 172 25.88 -14.48 -10.00
N ILE A 173 25.07 -15.04 -10.91
CA ILE A 173 24.56 -16.42 -10.82
C ILE A 173 25.69 -17.46 -10.86
N LYS A 174 26.65 -17.30 -11.78
CA LYS A 174 27.83 -18.19 -11.86
C LYS A 174 28.63 -18.19 -10.56
N GLU A 175 28.89 -17.01 -9.99
CA GLU A 175 29.61 -16.91 -8.72
C GLU A 175 28.78 -17.50 -7.56
N ALA A 176 27.47 -17.28 -7.52
CA ALA A 176 26.59 -17.91 -6.52
C ALA A 176 26.72 -19.45 -6.54
N ASN A 177 26.64 -20.06 -7.72
CA ASN A 177 26.77 -21.52 -7.88
C ASN A 177 28.15 -22.04 -7.49
N LYS A 178 29.21 -21.30 -7.83
CA LYS A 178 30.58 -21.64 -7.43
C LYS A 178 30.74 -21.63 -5.91
N LEU A 179 30.16 -20.62 -5.22
CA LEU A 179 30.17 -20.55 -3.76
C LEU A 179 29.37 -21.69 -3.14
N MET A 180 28.19 -22.00 -3.70
CA MET A 180 27.33 -23.11 -3.25
C MET A 180 28.04 -24.47 -3.28
N LYS A 181 28.89 -24.72 -4.28
CA LYS A 181 29.67 -25.96 -4.40
C LYS A 181 30.91 -25.99 -3.52
N LYS A 182 31.46 -24.82 -3.18
CA LYS A 182 32.75 -24.71 -2.50
C LYS A 182 32.62 -24.64 -0.98
N LEU A 183 31.63 -23.91 -0.47
CA LEU A 183 31.51 -23.64 0.96
C LEU A 183 30.56 -24.64 1.60
N THR A 184 30.99 -25.20 2.73
CA THR A 184 30.15 -26.05 3.57
C THR A 184 30.49 -25.80 5.03
N LYS A 185 29.48 -25.86 5.90
CA LYS A 185 29.61 -25.72 7.34
C LYS A 185 28.63 -26.69 8.02
N GLU A 186 29.05 -27.28 9.13
CA GLU A 186 28.17 -28.09 9.99
C GLU A 186 26.96 -27.28 10.48
N PRO A 187 25.82 -27.90 10.81
CA PRO A 187 24.66 -27.19 11.31
C PRO A 187 24.99 -26.45 12.61
N PHE A 188 24.41 -25.27 12.81
CA PHE A 188 24.71 -24.46 14.00
C PHE A 188 24.02 -24.94 15.29
N SER A 189 23.21 -26.01 15.19
CA SER A 189 22.51 -26.66 16.28
C SER A 189 22.14 -28.10 15.90
N ASP A 190 22.01 -28.97 16.88
CA ASP A 190 21.56 -30.36 16.77
C ASP A 190 20.03 -30.52 16.69
N LYS A 191 19.29 -29.44 16.99
CA LYS A 191 17.83 -29.34 16.91
C LYS A 191 17.39 -28.01 16.27
N PRO A 192 16.23 -27.97 15.60
CA PRO A 192 15.64 -26.73 15.13
C PRO A 192 15.06 -25.90 16.28
N PHE A 193 14.90 -24.60 16.06
CA PHE A 193 14.22 -23.67 16.98
C PHE A 193 12.97 -23.11 16.30
N ILE A 194 11.81 -23.32 16.90
CA ILE A 194 10.52 -22.88 16.36
C ILE A 194 9.89 -21.86 17.29
N PHE A 195 9.44 -20.78 16.69
CA PHE A 195 8.70 -19.73 17.36
C PHE A 195 7.43 -19.48 16.53
N GLY A 196 6.27 -19.40 17.17
CA GLY A 196 5.00 -19.04 16.52
C GLY A 196 4.84 -17.53 16.38
N TYR A 197 3.81 -17.11 15.64
CA TYR A 197 3.34 -15.73 15.66
C TYR A 197 2.56 -15.42 16.94
N GLU A 198 2.52 -14.15 17.32
CA GLU A 198 1.74 -13.71 18.49
C GLU A 198 0.24 -13.96 18.27
N LYS A 199 -0.46 -14.33 19.35
CA LYS A 199 -1.92 -14.41 19.32
C LYS A 199 -2.47 -12.99 19.16
N GLN A 200 -3.25 -12.79 18.11
CA GLN A 200 -3.78 -11.48 17.77
C GLN A 200 -5.04 -11.16 18.61
N GLU A 201 -5.17 -9.94 19.13
CA GLU A 201 -6.35 -9.43 19.85
C GLU A 201 -7.61 -9.36 18.98
N GLU A 202 -8.80 -9.54 19.54
CA GLU A 202 -10.07 -9.44 18.82
C GLU A 202 -10.31 -8.03 18.24
N THR A 203 -10.95 -7.97 17.08
CA THR A 203 -11.25 -6.73 16.35
C THR A 203 -12.63 -6.22 16.76
N PHE A 204 -12.85 -4.91 16.76
CA PHE A 204 -14.18 -4.35 16.99
C PHE A 204 -15.16 -4.83 15.90
N PRO A 205 -16.46 -4.96 16.23
CA PRO A 205 -17.45 -5.31 15.22
C PRO A 205 -17.43 -4.29 14.09
N TYR A 206 -17.45 -4.80 12.86
CA TYR A 206 -17.52 -4.02 11.63
C TYR A 206 -18.63 -4.62 10.78
N GLU A 207 -19.61 -3.82 10.37
CA GLU A 207 -20.80 -4.27 9.63
C GLU A 207 -20.47 -4.78 8.22
N GLY A 208 -19.35 -4.34 7.64
CA GLY A 208 -18.96 -4.62 6.26
C GLY A 208 -19.34 -3.47 5.31
N GLY A 209 -18.82 -3.50 4.09
CA GLY A 209 -19.00 -2.40 3.11
C GLY A 209 -17.84 -1.40 3.12
N PRO A 210 -18.01 -0.21 2.51
CA PRO A 210 -16.97 0.80 2.42
C PRO A 210 -16.90 1.69 3.69
N ILE A 211 -15.69 1.98 4.15
CA ILE A 211 -15.44 3.10 5.08
C ILE A 211 -14.87 4.27 4.28
N ILE A 212 -15.45 5.46 4.45
CA ILE A 212 -14.98 6.70 3.83
C ILE A 212 -14.14 7.48 4.83
N ILE A 213 -12.91 7.81 4.45
CA ILE A 213 -11.97 8.60 5.23
C ILE A 213 -11.68 9.90 4.49
N HIS A 214 -11.88 11.04 5.16
CA HIS A 214 -11.47 12.34 4.67
C HIS A 214 -10.20 12.80 5.38
N GLY A 215 -9.20 13.23 4.60
CA GLY A 215 -7.99 13.84 5.15
C GLY A 215 -7.56 15.07 4.37
N ASN A 216 -6.88 15.97 5.07
CA ASN A 216 -6.46 17.26 4.53
C ASN A 216 -5.35 17.07 3.48
N ASN A 217 -4.35 16.26 3.81
CA ASN A 217 -3.24 15.89 2.93
C ASN A 217 -2.94 14.39 3.05
N ILE A 218 -1.94 13.90 2.31
CA ILE A 218 -1.60 12.47 2.25
C ILE A 218 -1.18 11.92 3.64
N PRO A 219 -0.29 12.58 4.42
CA PRO A 219 0.03 12.15 5.78
C PRO A 219 -1.18 12.05 6.74
N ASP A 220 -2.03 13.08 6.79
CA ASP A 220 -3.23 13.10 7.63
C ASP A 220 -4.21 11.99 7.25
N SER A 221 -4.48 11.85 5.95
CA SER A 221 -5.34 10.81 5.40
C SER A 221 -4.84 9.41 5.78
N TRP A 222 -3.53 9.20 5.72
CA TRP A 222 -2.91 7.93 6.05
C TRP A 222 -3.06 7.58 7.54
N ILE A 223 -2.86 8.52 8.46
CA ILE A 223 -3.05 8.29 9.91
C ILE A 223 -4.50 7.87 10.20
N LYS A 224 -5.47 8.61 9.67
CA LYS A 224 -6.91 8.32 9.84
C LYS A 224 -7.30 6.96 9.26
N MET A 225 -6.77 6.64 8.07
CA MET A 225 -6.98 5.36 7.40
C MET A 225 -6.42 4.19 8.22
N ILE A 226 -5.17 4.30 8.69
CA ILE A 226 -4.53 3.27 9.52
C ILE A 226 -5.26 3.09 10.85
N HIS A 227 -5.75 4.18 11.45
CA HIS A 227 -6.59 4.10 12.64
C HIS A 227 -7.86 3.27 12.40
N ALA A 228 -8.57 3.56 11.30
CA ALA A 228 -9.79 2.83 10.93
C ALA A 228 -9.53 1.33 10.73
N ILE A 229 -8.48 0.95 10.01
CA ILE A 229 -8.13 -0.48 9.80
C ILE A 229 -7.69 -1.13 11.11
N ASN A 230 -6.88 -0.45 11.93
CA ASN A 230 -6.45 -1.01 13.21
C ASN A 230 -7.65 -1.29 14.14
N ARG A 231 -8.65 -0.41 14.12
CA ARG A 231 -9.84 -0.51 14.98
C ARG A 231 -10.88 -1.50 14.46
N TYR A 232 -11.25 -1.39 13.18
CA TYR A 232 -12.41 -2.10 12.59
C TYR A 232 -12.03 -3.15 11.55
N GLY A 233 -10.77 -3.21 11.11
CA GLY A 233 -10.34 -4.18 10.09
C GLY A 233 -10.55 -5.61 10.57
N ARG A 234 -11.24 -6.41 9.76
CA ARG A 234 -11.47 -7.83 10.04
C ARG A 234 -10.18 -8.61 9.76
N LYS A 235 -9.93 -9.65 10.55
CA LYS A 235 -8.78 -10.54 10.32
C LYS A 235 -9.10 -11.51 9.20
N ASN A 236 -8.29 -11.48 8.15
CA ASN A 236 -8.41 -12.40 7.04
C ASN A 236 -7.04 -12.99 6.67
N LEU A 237 -7.08 -14.18 6.09
CA LEU A 237 -5.92 -14.78 5.43
C LEU A 237 -5.81 -14.19 4.03
N MET A 238 -4.60 -13.79 3.64
CA MET A 238 -4.31 -13.25 2.31
C MET A 238 -4.70 -14.22 1.18
N ASN A 239 -4.52 -15.52 1.40
CA ASN A 239 -5.09 -16.59 0.57
C ASN A 239 -5.12 -17.91 1.35
N ALA A 240 -5.88 -18.88 0.84
CA ALA A 240 -6.19 -20.14 1.52
C ALA A 240 -4.97 -20.98 1.95
N ASN A 241 -3.82 -20.80 1.31
CA ASN A 241 -2.61 -21.60 1.57
C ASN A 241 -1.48 -20.77 2.19
N THR A 242 -1.82 -19.66 2.85
CA THR A 242 -0.85 -18.79 3.56
C THR A 242 -0.99 -18.85 5.07
N ASP A 243 0.08 -18.45 5.74
CA ASP A 243 0.14 -17.98 7.13
C ASP A 243 0.09 -16.44 7.23
N ARG A 244 -0.22 -15.76 6.13
CA ARG A 244 -0.15 -14.30 6.01
C ARG A 244 -1.47 -13.68 6.41
N TRP A 245 -1.57 -13.36 7.69
CA TRP A 245 -2.70 -12.64 8.27
C TRP A 245 -2.61 -11.15 7.99
N VAL A 246 -3.78 -10.58 7.67
CA VAL A 246 -3.99 -9.14 7.54
C VAL A 246 -5.20 -8.71 8.35
N LYS A 247 -5.20 -7.45 8.79
CA LYS A 247 -6.41 -6.71 9.13
C LYS A 247 -6.84 -6.00 7.87
N GLU A 248 -8.07 -6.24 7.42
CA GLU A 248 -8.58 -5.66 6.19
C GLU A 248 -9.94 -4.98 6.35
N ILE A 249 -10.12 -3.92 5.58
CA ILE A 249 -11.41 -3.30 5.29
C ILE A 249 -11.60 -3.37 3.78
N ASN A 250 -12.76 -3.83 3.35
CA ASN A 250 -13.09 -3.85 1.93
C ASN A 250 -13.62 -2.49 1.48
N ASP A 251 -13.33 -2.12 0.24
CA ASP A 251 -13.84 -0.91 -0.42
C ASP A 251 -13.60 0.40 0.36
N MET A 252 -12.50 0.46 1.11
CA MET A 252 -12.11 1.67 1.83
C MET A 252 -11.85 2.81 0.85
N THR A 253 -12.56 3.92 1.04
CA THR A 253 -12.49 5.10 0.17
C THR A 253 -11.81 6.23 0.92
N VAL A 254 -10.64 6.65 0.45
CA VAL A 254 -9.89 7.77 1.05
C VAL A 254 -9.98 8.99 0.13
N VAL A 255 -10.52 10.09 0.65
CA VAL A 255 -10.63 11.37 -0.04
C VAL A 255 -9.60 12.33 0.54
N VAL A 256 -8.61 12.67 -0.28
CA VAL A 256 -7.56 13.65 0.06
C VAL A 256 -7.94 14.99 -0.53
N HIS A 257 -8.12 15.99 0.33
CA HIS A 257 -8.59 17.34 -0.05
C HIS A 257 -7.52 18.20 -0.70
N ASN A 258 -6.27 18.10 -0.23
CA ASN A 258 -5.11 18.77 -0.80
C ASN A 258 -4.01 17.75 -1.14
N PRO A 259 -4.19 16.96 -2.22
CA PRO A 259 -3.25 15.90 -2.59
C PRO A 259 -1.89 16.42 -3.07
N GLN A 260 -1.78 17.72 -3.36
CA GLN A 260 -0.54 18.37 -3.78
C GLN A 260 0.29 18.90 -2.61
N ASP A 261 -0.23 18.85 -1.39
CA ASP A 261 0.53 19.18 -0.19
C ASP A 261 1.62 18.14 0.07
N MET A 262 2.87 18.59 -0.03
CA MET A 262 4.08 17.80 0.13
C MET A 262 4.70 17.95 1.53
N ASP A 263 3.97 18.53 2.50
CA ASP A 263 4.48 18.64 3.87
C ASP A 263 4.73 17.26 4.48
N LEU A 264 6.00 16.97 4.74
CA LEU A 264 6.49 15.76 5.39
C LEU A 264 7.03 16.04 6.80
N SER A 265 6.71 17.18 7.41
CA SER A 265 7.16 17.55 8.76
C SER A 265 6.83 16.47 9.81
N ILE A 266 5.66 15.84 9.70
CA ILE A 266 5.20 14.78 10.61
C ILE A 266 5.72 13.39 10.19
N ASN A 267 5.87 13.13 8.88
CA ASN A 267 6.28 11.86 8.25
C ASN A 267 5.80 10.60 9.01
N PRO A 268 4.49 10.34 9.08
CA PRO A 268 3.94 9.32 9.96
C PRO A 268 4.13 7.88 9.45
N PHE A 269 4.60 7.71 8.22
CA PHE A 269 4.66 6.41 7.54
C PHE A 269 5.60 5.42 8.25
N LEU A 270 5.21 4.14 8.32
CA LEU A 270 6.04 3.10 8.93
C LEU A 270 7.38 2.90 8.19
N VAL A 271 7.36 3.10 6.88
CA VAL A 271 8.56 3.28 6.06
C VAL A 271 8.61 4.76 5.66
N PRO A 272 9.40 5.60 6.37
CA PRO A 272 9.46 7.02 6.13
C PRO A 272 9.75 7.32 4.66
N LEU A 273 8.98 8.25 4.09
CA LEU A 273 9.20 8.74 2.74
C LEU A 273 10.07 9.97 2.77
N THR A 274 11.01 10.07 1.84
CA THR A 274 11.76 11.31 1.59
C THR A 274 11.22 11.98 0.33
N ILE A 275 11.50 13.28 0.16
CA ILE A 275 11.13 14.02 -1.05
C ILE A 275 11.76 13.36 -2.29
N GLU A 276 13.00 12.90 -2.18
CA GLU A 276 13.70 12.23 -3.27
C GLU A 276 13.00 10.92 -3.66
N LYS A 277 12.63 10.09 -2.67
CA LYS A 277 11.92 8.84 -2.93
C LYS A 277 10.57 9.08 -3.59
N ILE A 278 9.83 10.08 -3.12
CA ILE A 278 8.55 10.46 -3.74
C ILE A 278 8.78 10.92 -5.17
N ASN A 279 9.73 11.83 -5.42
CA ASN A 279 10.00 12.34 -6.76
C ASN A 279 10.43 11.25 -7.72
N ALA A 280 11.23 10.30 -7.25
CA ALA A 280 11.70 9.20 -8.06
C ALA A 280 10.57 8.20 -8.38
N TYR A 281 9.64 7.96 -7.45
CA TYR A 281 8.40 7.23 -7.74
C TYR A 281 7.49 7.98 -8.72
N LYS A 282 7.36 9.31 -8.57
CA LYS A 282 6.63 10.18 -9.53
C LYS A 282 7.23 10.05 -10.94
N SER A 283 8.56 10.05 -11.08
CA SER A 283 9.21 9.84 -12.37
C SER A 283 8.90 8.45 -12.96
N GLU A 284 8.84 7.39 -12.15
CA GLU A 284 8.49 6.04 -12.63
C GLU A 284 7.02 5.96 -13.08
N ILE A 285 6.07 6.47 -12.28
CA ILE A 285 4.64 6.36 -12.59
C ILE A 285 4.21 7.27 -13.75
N LEU A 286 4.93 8.36 -14.01
CA LEU A 286 4.70 9.23 -15.17
C LEU A 286 5.45 8.76 -16.43
N SER A 287 6.25 7.69 -16.35
CA SER A 287 7.05 7.19 -17.48
C SER A 287 6.38 5.99 -18.18
N PRO A 288 6.41 5.90 -19.51
CA PRO A 288 5.98 4.72 -20.25
C PRO A 288 6.99 3.56 -20.19
N ILE A 289 8.19 3.79 -19.67
CA ILE A 289 9.30 2.84 -19.74
C ILE A 289 9.11 1.71 -18.73
N LEU A 290 9.23 0.47 -19.20
CA LEU A 290 9.37 -0.72 -18.36
C LEU A 290 10.85 -1.02 -18.12
N PRO A 291 11.38 -0.88 -16.89
CA PRO A 291 12.75 -1.26 -16.59
C PRO A 291 13.00 -2.76 -16.77
N GLU A 292 14.22 -3.13 -17.18
CA GLU A 292 14.64 -4.53 -17.32
C GLU A 292 14.44 -5.30 -16.01
N GLY A 293 13.92 -6.52 -16.11
CA GLY A 293 13.67 -7.40 -14.95
C GLY A 293 12.41 -7.11 -14.13
N LYS A 294 11.65 -6.04 -14.44
CA LYS A 294 10.31 -5.80 -13.87
C LYS A 294 9.22 -6.43 -14.74
N ALA A 295 8.18 -6.97 -14.10
CA ALA A 295 7.02 -7.53 -14.81
C ALA A 295 6.12 -6.43 -15.40
N TYR A 296 5.96 -5.31 -14.68
CA TYR A 296 5.24 -4.11 -15.12
C TYR A 296 5.63 -2.91 -14.23
N THR A 297 5.30 -1.70 -14.68
CA THR A 297 5.12 -0.51 -13.82
C THR A 297 3.75 0.08 -14.11
N TYR A 298 3.17 0.85 -13.18
CA TYR A 298 1.89 1.51 -13.44
C TYR A 298 2.01 2.52 -14.59
N GLY A 299 3.11 3.28 -14.65
CA GLY A 299 3.36 4.22 -15.74
C GLY A 299 3.41 3.54 -17.10
N ASN A 300 4.12 2.42 -17.24
CA ASN A 300 4.14 1.62 -18.46
C ASN A 300 2.73 1.13 -18.84
N LYS A 301 1.95 0.62 -17.87
CA LYS A 301 0.58 0.17 -18.14
C LYS A 301 -0.37 1.31 -18.50
N LEU A 302 -0.18 2.53 -18.00
CA LEU A 302 -1.04 3.67 -18.32
C LEU A 302 -0.67 4.34 -19.65
N ARG A 303 0.62 4.43 -19.96
CA ARG A 303 1.15 5.26 -21.08
C ARG A 303 1.66 4.48 -22.28
N ALA A 304 1.89 3.18 -22.11
CA ALA A 304 2.25 2.26 -23.18
C ALA A 304 1.35 1.02 -23.07
N TYR A 305 0.03 1.24 -22.98
CA TYR A 305 -0.94 0.17 -22.86
C TYR A 305 -0.94 -0.65 -24.15
N THR A 306 -0.57 -1.92 -24.05
CA THR A 306 -0.37 -2.79 -25.21
C THR A 306 -1.65 -3.49 -25.65
N SER A 307 -1.89 -3.51 -26.97
CA SER A 307 -2.99 -4.24 -27.61
C SER A 307 -2.51 -4.85 -28.93
N PRO A 308 -3.08 -5.98 -29.40
CA PRO A 308 -2.85 -6.45 -30.76
C PRO A 308 -3.14 -5.36 -31.79
N SER A 309 -2.24 -5.17 -32.76
CA SER A 309 -2.32 -4.08 -33.73
C SER A 309 -3.33 -4.31 -34.85
N GLU A 310 -3.58 -5.57 -35.22
CA GLU A 310 -4.46 -5.93 -36.34
C GLU A 310 -5.90 -5.47 -36.12
N PRO A 311 -6.56 -5.73 -34.97
CA PRO A 311 -7.90 -5.20 -34.70
C PRO A 311 -7.97 -3.66 -34.73
N ILE A 312 -6.91 -2.97 -34.29
CA ILE A 312 -6.87 -1.49 -34.30
C ILE A 312 -6.80 -0.98 -35.75
N LYS A 313 -5.93 -1.59 -36.58
CA LYS A 313 -5.80 -1.25 -38.01
C LYS A 313 -7.12 -1.50 -38.74
N GLU A 314 -7.83 -2.58 -38.44
CA GLU A 314 -9.14 -2.86 -39.01
C GLU A 314 -10.16 -1.78 -38.63
N LEU A 315 -10.28 -1.46 -37.33
CA LEU A 315 -11.21 -0.46 -36.82
C LEU A 315 -11.03 0.91 -37.47
N VAL A 316 -9.79 1.42 -37.48
CA VAL A 316 -9.44 2.75 -38.01
C VAL A 316 -9.75 2.88 -39.51
N ASN A 317 -9.63 1.78 -40.25
CA ASN A 317 -9.79 1.81 -41.70
C ASN A 317 -11.22 1.58 -42.19
N THR A 318 -12.16 1.21 -41.32
CA THR A 318 -13.56 0.98 -41.70
C THR A 318 -14.34 2.27 -41.94
N ASP A 319 -15.18 2.30 -42.99
CA ASP A 319 -16.05 3.45 -43.30
C ASP A 319 -17.02 3.78 -42.15
N LYS A 320 -17.47 2.74 -41.43
CA LYS A 320 -18.30 2.86 -40.22
C LYS A 320 -17.64 3.71 -39.12
N TYR A 321 -16.31 3.73 -39.02
CA TYR A 321 -15.55 4.52 -38.03
C TYR A 321 -15.08 5.88 -38.57
N LYS A 322 -15.04 6.06 -39.89
CA LYS A 322 -14.73 7.34 -40.54
C LYS A 322 -15.91 8.30 -40.53
N ASP A 323 -17.14 7.77 -40.57
CA ASP A 323 -18.39 8.54 -40.64
C ASP A 323 -19.07 8.80 -39.28
N TYR A 324 -18.67 8.13 -38.21
CA TYR A 324 -19.28 8.32 -36.88
C TYR A 324 -18.63 9.53 -36.17
N GLU A 325 -19.35 10.65 -36.12
CA GLU A 325 -19.08 11.88 -35.31
C GLU A 325 -17.78 12.67 -35.55
N PHE A 326 -16.72 12.10 -36.12
CA PHE A 326 -15.40 12.75 -36.12
C PHE A 326 -15.07 13.58 -37.36
N GLY A 327 -15.81 13.47 -38.47
CA GLY A 327 -15.73 14.29 -39.69
C GLY A 327 -14.37 14.37 -40.42
N LYS A 328 -13.29 13.90 -39.78
CA LYS A 328 -11.88 13.98 -40.17
C LYS A 328 -11.16 12.63 -40.01
N GLY A 329 -11.91 11.55 -39.76
CA GLY A 329 -11.37 10.23 -39.45
C GLY A 329 -11.03 10.01 -37.97
N PRO A 330 -10.58 8.81 -37.59
CA PRO A 330 -10.31 8.45 -36.20
C PRO A 330 -9.11 9.21 -35.63
N TRP A 331 -9.24 9.79 -34.44
CA TRP A 331 -8.12 10.39 -33.71
C TRP A 331 -7.12 9.36 -33.15
N ILE A 332 -7.48 8.07 -33.24
CA ILE A 332 -6.72 6.93 -32.72
C ILE A 332 -5.29 6.89 -33.28
N ASP A 333 -5.06 7.19 -34.57
CA ASP A 333 -3.72 7.03 -35.15
C ASP A 333 -2.66 8.00 -34.59
N ALA A 334 -3.04 9.18 -34.07
CA ALA A 334 -2.07 10.14 -33.53
C ALA A 334 -1.52 9.76 -32.14
N ASN A 335 -2.19 8.83 -31.44
CA ASN A 335 -1.83 8.39 -30.09
C ASN A 335 -1.49 6.88 -30.04
N VAL A 336 -1.42 6.22 -31.20
CA VAL A 336 -1.05 4.81 -31.33
C VAL A 336 0.38 4.69 -31.85
N LYS A 337 1.20 3.94 -31.11
CA LYS A 337 2.53 3.53 -31.57
C LYS A 337 2.51 2.06 -31.98
N TYR A 338 2.54 1.82 -33.29
CA TYR A 338 2.63 0.47 -33.84
C TYR A 338 4.03 -0.13 -33.63
N LEU A 339 4.08 -1.34 -33.11
CA LEU A 339 5.32 -2.10 -32.85
C LEU A 339 5.54 -3.14 -33.95
N SER A 340 6.80 -3.48 -34.21
CA SER A 340 7.19 -4.46 -35.23
C SER A 340 6.75 -5.90 -34.91
N ASN A 341 6.39 -6.19 -33.67
CA ASN A 341 5.98 -7.51 -33.19
C ASN A 341 4.46 -7.77 -33.31
N GLY A 342 3.72 -6.94 -34.06
CA GLY A 342 2.27 -7.10 -34.25
C GLY A 342 1.40 -6.51 -33.13
N TYR A 343 2.00 -5.79 -32.17
CA TYR A 343 1.29 -5.04 -31.14
C TYR A 343 1.30 -3.53 -31.41
N ALA A 344 0.50 -2.81 -30.64
CA ALA A 344 0.44 -1.36 -30.61
C ALA A 344 0.37 -0.89 -29.15
N GLU A 345 0.98 0.26 -28.88
CA GLU A 345 0.96 0.95 -27.58
C GLU A 345 0.06 2.18 -27.67
N VAL A 346 -0.72 2.44 -26.62
CA VAL A 346 -1.58 3.63 -26.47
C VAL A 346 -1.25 4.35 -25.17
N ASP A 347 -1.12 5.68 -25.22
CA ASP A 347 -1.01 6.52 -24.02
C ASP A 347 -2.40 6.98 -23.56
N GLN A 348 -2.96 6.30 -22.56
CA GLN A 348 -4.29 6.60 -22.03
C GLN A 348 -4.34 7.93 -21.27
N ILE A 349 -3.21 8.38 -20.70
CA ILE A 349 -3.15 9.68 -20.00
C ILE A 349 -3.16 10.82 -21.01
N LYS A 350 -2.43 10.66 -22.12
CA LYS A 350 -2.50 11.61 -23.24
C LYS A 350 -3.92 11.69 -23.81
N ASP A 351 -4.59 10.55 -23.98
CA ASP A 351 -5.98 10.51 -24.48
C ASP A 351 -6.94 11.28 -23.56
N ILE A 352 -6.86 11.06 -22.24
CA ILE A 352 -7.64 11.81 -21.24
C ILE A 352 -7.44 13.32 -21.39
N ILE A 353 -6.19 13.76 -21.56
CA ILE A 353 -5.86 15.19 -21.71
C ILE A 353 -6.44 15.75 -23.00
N ASP A 354 -6.32 15.03 -24.11
CA ASP A 354 -6.86 15.45 -25.41
C ASP A 354 -8.40 15.56 -25.37
N VAL A 355 -9.08 14.64 -24.66
CA VAL A 355 -10.53 14.66 -24.45
C VAL A 355 -10.94 15.85 -23.58
N LEU A 356 -10.33 16.02 -22.39
CA LEU A 356 -10.67 17.12 -21.47
C LEU A 356 -10.35 18.51 -22.03
N THR A 357 -9.36 18.61 -22.92
CA THR A 357 -9.04 19.86 -23.63
C THR A 357 -10.18 20.27 -24.58
N LYS A 358 -10.90 19.30 -25.15
CA LYS A 358 -12.03 19.53 -26.07
C LYS A 358 -13.35 19.67 -25.33
N ASP A 359 -13.58 18.80 -24.36
CA ASP A 359 -14.77 18.78 -23.50
C ASP A 359 -14.34 18.60 -22.04
N ILE A 360 -14.21 19.72 -21.35
CA ILE A 360 -13.78 19.78 -19.95
C ILE A 360 -14.74 19.04 -19.00
N TYR A 361 -15.98 18.78 -19.43
CA TYR A 361 -17.01 18.12 -18.61
C TYR A 361 -17.19 16.62 -18.93
N SER A 362 -16.39 16.09 -19.84
CA SER A 362 -16.46 14.69 -20.27
C SER A 362 -16.42 13.72 -19.08
N LYS A 363 -17.29 12.72 -19.13
CA LYS A 363 -17.36 11.63 -18.15
C LYS A 363 -16.61 10.37 -18.61
N ALA A 364 -16.05 10.39 -19.81
CA ALA A 364 -15.40 9.25 -20.46
C ALA A 364 -13.88 9.17 -20.21
N CYS A 365 -13.32 10.07 -19.40
CA CYS A 365 -11.88 10.16 -19.16
C CYS A 365 -11.40 9.09 -18.16
N VAL A 366 -11.16 7.88 -18.68
CA VAL A 366 -10.80 6.68 -17.91
C VAL A 366 -9.50 6.08 -18.44
N ALA A 367 -8.64 5.58 -17.56
CA ALA A 367 -7.50 4.74 -17.91
C ALA A 367 -7.47 3.47 -17.07
N ILE A 368 -6.99 2.37 -17.65
CA ILE A 368 -6.90 1.07 -16.99
C ILE A 368 -5.49 0.49 -17.09
N THR A 369 -5.10 -0.31 -16.11
CA THR A 369 -3.84 -1.08 -16.14
C THR A 369 -4.09 -2.58 -16.33
N TRP A 370 -5.35 -3.01 -16.21
CA TRP A 370 -5.74 -4.40 -16.17
C TRP A 370 -5.91 -4.97 -17.57
N HIS A 371 -5.00 -5.86 -17.98
CA HIS A 371 -5.11 -6.59 -19.25
C HIS A 371 -5.70 -7.98 -19.01
N VAL A 372 -6.98 -8.17 -19.36
CA VAL A 372 -7.69 -9.43 -19.07
C VAL A 372 -6.92 -10.67 -19.51
N GLN A 373 -6.35 -10.67 -20.73
CA GLN A 373 -5.59 -11.81 -21.27
C GLN A 373 -4.33 -12.12 -20.43
N ASP A 374 -3.50 -11.11 -20.14
CA ASP A 374 -2.31 -11.25 -19.29
C ASP A 374 -2.68 -11.88 -17.94
N GLU A 375 -3.76 -11.42 -17.33
CA GLU A 375 -4.14 -11.81 -15.98
C GLU A 375 -4.67 -13.25 -15.90
N LEU A 376 -5.45 -13.67 -16.91
CA LEU A 376 -5.91 -15.04 -17.05
C LEU A 376 -4.76 -16.02 -17.29
N MET A 377 -3.73 -15.60 -18.03
CA MET A 377 -2.55 -16.40 -18.35
C MET A 377 -1.57 -16.48 -17.17
N ARG A 378 -1.35 -15.39 -16.45
CA ARG A 378 -0.49 -15.37 -15.24
C ARG A 378 -1.17 -15.98 -14.02
N LYS A 379 -2.45 -16.34 -14.09
CA LYS A 379 -3.27 -16.80 -12.95
C LYS A 379 -3.14 -15.85 -11.76
N HIS A 380 -3.22 -14.55 -12.05
CA HIS A 380 -3.12 -13.46 -11.08
C HIS A 380 -1.79 -13.33 -10.33
N LYS A 381 -0.71 -13.96 -10.82
CA LYS A 381 0.64 -13.72 -10.28
C LYS A 381 1.17 -12.39 -10.82
N SER A 382 1.56 -11.51 -9.90
CA SER A 382 2.10 -10.18 -10.23
C SER A 382 1.15 -9.31 -11.05
N SER A 383 -0.15 -9.36 -10.76
CA SER A 383 -1.14 -8.46 -11.36
C SER A 383 -1.03 -7.04 -10.80
N PRO A 384 -1.33 -5.98 -11.58
CA PRO A 384 -1.34 -4.61 -11.09
C PRO A 384 -2.37 -4.44 -9.97
N CYS A 385 -1.99 -3.73 -8.89
CA CYS A 385 -2.92 -3.42 -7.81
C CYS A 385 -3.81 -2.23 -8.17
N LEU A 386 -3.25 -1.14 -8.70
CA LEU A 386 -4.02 -0.10 -9.41
C LEU A 386 -4.69 -0.78 -10.59
N VAL A 387 -6.00 -0.64 -10.77
CA VAL A 387 -6.78 -1.25 -11.87
C VAL A 387 -7.31 -0.19 -12.83
N LEU A 388 -7.84 0.91 -12.27
CA LEU A 388 -8.53 1.95 -13.02
C LEU A 388 -8.29 3.32 -12.37
N LEU A 389 -8.26 4.36 -13.20
CA LEU A 389 -8.44 5.75 -12.77
C LEU A 389 -9.45 6.46 -13.67
N GLN A 390 -10.15 7.45 -13.11
CA GLN A 390 -11.06 8.33 -13.82
C GLN A 390 -10.79 9.78 -13.42
N ALA A 391 -10.61 10.64 -14.41
CA ALA A 391 -10.41 12.07 -14.22
C ALA A 391 -11.70 12.83 -14.57
N MET A 392 -12.12 13.78 -13.74
CA MET A 392 -13.32 14.58 -13.96
C MET A 392 -13.10 16.00 -13.46
N VAL A 393 -13.59 17.01 -14.20
CA VAL A 393 -13.61 18.38 -13.70
C VAL A 393 -14.94 18.68 -13.01
N GLN A 394 -14.87 19.22 -11.80
CA GLN A 394 -16.00 19.72 -11.01
C GLN A 394 -15.53 20.95 -10.23
N ASP A 395 -16.38 21.98 -10.15
CA ASP A 395 -16.05 23.24 -9.49
C ASP A 395 -14.71 23.84 -9.96
N GLU A 396 -14.49 23.79 -11.29
CA GLU A 396 -13.26 24.25 -11.98
C GLU A 396 -11.96 23.56 -11.52
N LYS A 397 -12.09 22.39 -10.87
CA LYS A 397 -10.96 21.59 -10.39
C LYS A 397 -10.98 20.17 -10.94
N LEU A 398 -9.81 19.62 -11.24
CA LEU A 398 -9.67 18.24 -11.69
C LEU A 398 -9.68 17.28 -10.50
N ASN A 399 -10.78 16.57 -10.31
CA ASN A 399 -10.88 15.44 -9.40
C ASN A 399 -10.33 14.16 -10.08
N LEU A 400 -9.59 13.35 -9.32
CA LEU A 400 -9.11 12.05 -9.77
C LEU A 400 -9.62 10.95 -8.83
N THR A 401 -10.31 9.96 -9.38
CA THR A 401 -10.70 8.75 -8.64
C THR A 401 -9.87 7.58 -9.12
N VAL A 402 -9.30 6.80 -8.20
CA VAL A 402 -8.42 5.67 -8.51
C VAL A 402 -8.86 4.43 -7.73
N PHE A 403 -8.97 3.30 -8.41
CA PHE A 403 -9.33 2.02 -7.80
C PHE A 403 -8.13 1.06 -7.74
N PHE A 404 -7.84 0.58 -6.54
CA PHE A 404 -6.86 -0.46 -6.26
C PHE A 404 -7.58 -1.73 -5.78
N ARG A 405 -7.40 -2.87 -6.45
CA ARG A 405 -8.04 -4.15 -6.04
C ARG A 405 -7.51 -4.73 -4.73
N SER A 406 -6.28 -4.38 -4.35
CA SER A 406 -5.59 -4.83 -3.13
C SER A 406 -4.50 -3.84 -2.80
N HIS A 407 -4.44 -3.35 -1.57
CA HIS A 407 -3.63 -2.19 -1.22
C HIS A 407 -2.93 -2.39 0.12
N ASP A 408 -1.61 -2.57 0.09
CA ASP A 408 -0.79 -2.54 1.30
C ASP A 408 -0.78 -1.12 1.86
N MET A 409 -1.48 -0.92 2.96
CA MET A 409 -1.65 0.39 3.57
C MET A 409 -0.41 0.86 4.31
N THR A 410 0.53 -0.03 4.64
CA THR A 410 1.74 0.33 5.39
C THR A 410 2.86 0.83 4.50
N GLN A 411 3.05 0.21 3.33
CA GLN A 411 4.16 0.52 2.42
C GLN A 411 3.72 1.02 1.06
N GLY A 412 2.70 0.40 0.47
CA GLY A 412 2.27 0.70 -0.90
C GLY A 412 1.50 2.01 -0.99
N TRP A 413 0.48 2.18 -0.14
CA TRP A 413 -0.45 3.30 -0.21
C TRP A 413 0.22 4.68 -0.18
N PRO A 414 1.18 4.98 0.72
CA PRO A 414 1.83 6.29 0.74
C PRO A 414 2.45 6.68 -0.60
N GLU A 415 3.25 5.79 -1.21
CA GLU A 415 3.87 6.04 -2.51
C GLU A 415 2.83 6.12 -3.62
N ASN A 416 1.85 5.21 -3.61
CA ASN A 416 0.77 5.19 -4.59
C ASN A 416 -0.07 6.48 -4.56
N ALA A 417 -0.36 7.03 -3.38
CA ALA A 417 -1.08 8.29 -3.24
C ALA A 417 -0.33 9.47 -3.85
N TYR A 418 0.98 9.60 -3.58
CA TYR A 418 1.81 10.64 -4.21
C TYR A 418 1.95 10.45 -5.72
N GLY A 419 2.00 9.20 -6.20
CA GLY A 419 2.00 8.90 -7.63
C GLY A 419 0.69 9.28 -8.31
N CYS A 420 -0.46 8.98 -7.70
CA CYS A 420 -1.77 9.39 -8.22
C CYS A 420 -1.93 10.92 -8.20
N ALA A 421 -1.46 11.60 -7.14
CA ALA A 421 -1.42 13.05 -7.08
C ALA A 421 -0.58 13.65 -8.21
N ALA A 422 0.52 13.00 -8.62
CA ALA A 422 1.34 13.44 -9.74
C ALA A 422 0.64 13.24 -11.10
N ILE A 423 -0.07 12.12 -11.30
CA ILE A 423 -0.91 11.93 -12.50
C ILE A 423 -1.98 13.01 -12.57
N GLN A 424 -2.70 13.26 -11.47
CA GLN A 424 -3.69 14.33 -11.37
C GLN A 424 -3.10 15.67 -11.74
N LYS A 425 -1.93 16.02 -11.18
CA LYS A 425 -1.25 17.30 -11.45
C LYS A 425 -0.88 17.46 -12.92
N GLU A 426 -0.33 16.42 -13.56
CA GLU A 426 0.01 16.48 -14.99
C GLU A 426 -1.23 16.74 -15.85
N ILE A 427 -2.32 16.03 -15.60
CA ILE A 427 -3.56 16.21 -16.36
C ILE A 427 -4.10 17.64 -16.14
N ALA A 428 -4.17 18.08 -14.87
CA ALA A 428 -4.68 19.40 -14.49
C ALA A 428 -3.88 20.53 -15.15
N ASP A 429 -2.55 20.43 -15.13
CA ASP A 429 -1.65 21.42 -15.74
C ASP A 429 -1.82 21.51 -17.25
N ARG A 430 -1.98 20.37 -17.94
CA ARG A 430 -2.16 20.37 -19.40
C ARG A 430 -3.50 20.96 -19.83
N ILE A 431 -4.55 20.79 -19.03
CA ILE A 431 -5.89 21.35 -19.32
C ILE A 431 -6.14 22.70 -18.65
N LYS A 432 -5.14 23.23 -17.91
CA LYS A 432 -5.15 24.56 -17.27
C LYS A 432 -6.23 24.75 -16.20
N VAL A 433 -6.42 23.74 -15.35
CA VAL A 433 -7.28 23.81 -14.15
C VAL A 433 -6.48 23.46 -12.91
N GLU A 434 -7.01 23.78 -11.73
CA GLU A 434 -6.38 23.40 -10.46
C GLU A 434 -6.68 21.93 -10.11
N PRO A 435 -5.76 21.20 -9.46
CA PRO A 435 -6.07 19.90 -8.86
C PRO A 435 -7.17 20.01 -7.80
N GLY A 436 -8.16 19.13 -7.89
CA GLY A 436 -9.24 18.96 -6.90
C GLY A 436 -8.98 17.77 -5.98
N LEU A 437 -10.06 17.09 -5.61
CA LEU A 437 -10.02 15.92 -4.72
C LEU A 437 -9.32 14.75 -5.39
N LEU A 438 -8.45 14.08 -4.64
CA LEU A 438 -7.93 12.75 -4.98
C LEU A 438 -8.69 11.71 -4.16
N THR A 439 -9.45 10.85 -4.82
CA THR A 439 -10.20 9.75 -4.19
C THR A 439 -9.54 8.42 -4.53
N ILE A 440 -9.07 7.70 -3.51
CA ILE A 440 -8.45 6.38 -3.66
C ILE A 440 -9.36 5.34 -3.03
N ILE A 441 -9.92 4.46 -3.86
CA ILE A 441 -10.76 3.34 -3.44
C ILE A 441 -9.88 2.09 -3.40
N SER A 442 -9.83 1.44 -2.24
CA SER A 442 -9.03 0.24 -2.01
C SER A 442 -9.96 -0.93 -1.73
N GLY A 443 -10.15 -1.79 -2.73
CA GLY A 443 -11.05 -2.95 -2.64
C GLY A 443 -10.69 -3.90 -1.50
N SER A 444 -9.40 -4.07 -1.21
CA SER A 444 -8.90 -4.70 0.01
C SER A 444 -7.80 -3.83 0.62
N ALA A 445 -8.15 -3.06 1.64
CA ALA A 445 -7.27 -2.18 2.39
C ALA A 445 -6.66 -2.92 3.58
N GLN A 446 -5.37 -3.24 3.51
CA GLN A 446 -4.76 -4.22 4.41
C GLN A 446 -3.55 -3.71 5.18
N ILE A 447 -3.48 -4.11 6.45
CA ILE A 447 -2.29 -4.03 7.30
C ILE A 447 -1.84 -5.46 7.60
N TYR A 448 -0.58 -5.79 7.32
CA TYR A 448 -0.03 -7.10 7.65
C TYR A 448 0.21 -7.26 9.15
N ALA A 449 0.02 -8.48 9.67
CA ALA A 449 0.15 -8.78 11.09
C ALA A 449 1.50 -8.36 11.72
N HIS A 450 2.60 -8.46 10.96
CA HIS A 450 3.93 -8.06 11.43
C HIS A 450 4.14 -6.53 11.53
N TYR A 451 3.13 -5.72 11.18
CA TYR A 451 3.12 -4.27 11.37
C TYR A 451 2.21 -3.80 12.50
N TYR A 452 1.46 -4.69 13.17
CA TYR A 452 0.44 -4.25 14.14
C TYR A 452 1.02 -3.46 15.32
N GLU A 453 2.15 -3.89 15.87
CA GLU A 453 2.76 -3.15 16.99
C GLU A 453 3.33 -1.81 16.54
N GLN A 454 4.00 -1.75 15.38
CA GLN A 454 4.46 -0.49 14.79
C GLN A 454 3.28 0.45 14.50
N VAL A 455 2.14 -0.07 14.06
CA VAL A 455 0.90 0.70 13.88
C VAL A 455 0.39 1.26 15.21
N LYS A 456 0.33 0.43 16.26
CA LYS A 456 -0.11 0.90 17.59
C LYS A 456 0.78 2.02 18.13
N GLU A 457 2.09 1.90 17.98
CA GLU A 457 3.04 2.94 18.38
C GLU A 457 2.92 4.21 17.53
N MET A 458 2.82 4.07 16.22
CA MET A 458 2.61 5.19 15.29
C MET A 458 1.32 5.95 15.65
N LEU A 459 0.22 5.24 15.87
CA LEU A 459 -1.06 5.86 16.26
C LEU A 459 -0.95 6.59 17.60
N LYS A 460 -0.27 6.03 18.61
CA LYS A 460 -0.03 6.75 19.88
C LYS A 460 0.74 8.06 19.68
N LYS A 461 1.65 8.09 18.70
CA LYS A 461 2.51 9.25 18.43
C LYS A 461 1.82 10.33 17.60
N TYR A 462 0.95 9.96 16.66
CA TYR A 462 0.45 10.87 15.63
C TYR A 462 -1.07 11.03 15.59
N HIS A 463 -1.83 10.06 16.11
CA HIS A 463 -3.28 10.15 16.14
C HIS A 463 -3.74 10.93 17.38
N TYR A 464 -3.58 12.25 17.33
CA TYR A 464 -4.22 13.15 18.29
C TYR A 464 -5.59 13.56 17.78
N TYR A 465 -6.57 13.56 18.67
CA TYR A 465 -7.83 14.21 18.39
C TYR A 465 -7.58 15.72 18.40
N ASN A 466 -7.66 16.34 17.22
CA ASN A 466 -7.80 17.79 17.10
C ASN A 466 -9.26 18.05 16.77
N GLU A 467 -9.90 18.93 17.54
CA GLU A 467 -11.21 19.45 17.16
C GLU A 467 -11.07 20.18 15.83
N ASP A 468 -11.71 19.65 14.79
CA ASP A 468 -11.77 20.28 13.47
C ASP A 468 -13.21 20.68 13.19
N PHE A 469 -13.52 21.94 13.45
CA PHE A 469 -14.85 22.51 13.22
C PHE A 469 -15.10 22.86 11.74
N LYS A 470 -14.20 22.49 10.82
CA LYS A 470 -14.37 22.73 9.37
C LYS A 470 -15.20 21.63 8.71
N ASP A 471 -16.39 21.35 9.22
CA ASP A 471 -17.37 20.53 8.49
C ASP A 471 -18.19 21.44 7.56
N PRO A 472 -18.02 21.37 6.22
CA PRO A 472 -18.82 22.16 5.29
C PRO A 472 -20.32 21.81 5.34
N ARG A 473 -20.69 20.67 5.93
CA ARG A 473 -22.09 20.23 6.14
C ARG A 473 -22.63 20.63 7.52
N GLY A 474 -21.79 21.24 8.35
CA GLY A 474 -22.01 21.44 9.78
C GLY A 474 -22.25 22.88 10.19
N ASN A 475 -22.51 23.82 9.28
CA ASN A 475 -22.62 25.24 9.66
C ASN A 475 -23.97 25.54 10.36
N TYR A 476 -24.06 25.19 11.66
CA TYR A 476 -25.26 25.31 12.48
C TYR A 476 -25.16 26.45 13.49
N ILE A 477 -26.21 27.27 13.54
CA ILE A 477 -26.42 28.26 14.61
C ILE A 477 -27.56 27.77 15.51
N ILE A 478 -27.31 27.81 16.81
CA ILE A 478 -28.26 27.43 17.84
C ILE A 478 -28.66 28.69 18.61
N SER A 479 -29.97 28.89 18.81
CA SER A 479 -30.50 29.98 19.63
C SER A 479 -31.65 29.49 20.52
N VAL A 480 -31.99 30.29 21.53
CA VAL A 480 -33.15 30.07 22.38
C VAL A 480 -34.09 31.26 22.28
N GLU A 481 -35.32 31.02 21.81
CA GLU A 481 -36.35 32.04 21.64
C GLU A 481 -37.67 31.52 22.20
N ASN A 482 -38.38 32.32 23.01
CA ASN A 482 -39.68 31.94 23.60
C ASN A 482 -39.69 30.57 24.30
N LYS A 483 -38.59 30.23 25.01
CA LYS A 483 -38.37 28.92 25.66
C LYS A 483 -38.31 27.72 24.71
N LYS A 484 -38.10 27.96 23.42
CA LYS A 484 -37.80 26.94 22.42
C LYS A 484 -36.35 27.02 22.00
N ILE A 485 -35.79 25.86 21.67
CA ILE A 485 -34.48 25.74 21.05
C ILE A 485 -34.68 25.82 19.54
N ILE A 486 -33.93 26.68 18.88
CA ILE A 486 -33.95 26.87 17.42
C ILE A 486 -32.58 26.53 16.88
N VAL A 487 -32.54 25.71 15.83
CA VAL A 487 -31.33 25.33 15.10
C VAL A 487 -31.49 25.70 13.64
N LYS A 488 -30.57 26.52 13.13
CA LYS A 488 -30.53 26.92 11.71
C LYS A 488 -29.31 26.31 11.05
N HIS A 489 -29.51 25.65 9.91
CA HIS A 489 -28.42 25.22 9.04
C HIS A 489 -28.18 26.33 8.01
N LEU A 490 -26.96 26.83 7.94
CA LEU A 490 -26.58 27.93 7.06
C LEU A 490 -25.62 27.47 5.97
N ASN A 491 -25.72 28.04 4.77
CA ASN A 491 -24.74 27.82 3.73
C ASN A 491 -23.39 28.46 4.16
N PRO A 492 -22.28 27.70 4.20
CA PRO A 492 -20.99 28.23 4.65
C PRO A 492 -20.39 29.31 3.73
N LYS A 493 -20.88 29.45 2.49
CA LYS A 493 -20.38 30.46 1.55
C LYS A 493 -21.02 31.83 1.72
N ASP A 494 -22.32 31.88 1.97
CA ASP A 494 -23.11 33.12 1.97
C ASP A 494 -24.02 33.31 3.20
N ASN A 495 -23.99 32.38 4.15
CA ASN A 495 -24.81 32.34 5.37
C ASN A 495 -26.34 32.34 5.14
N SER A 496 -26.79 32.00 3.93
CA SER A 496 -28.22 31.79 3.67
C SER A 496 -28.77 30.61 4.47
N GLU A 497 -30.00 30.74 4.98
CA GLU A 497 -30.68 29.67 5.72
C GLU A 497 -31.05 28.54 4.75
N LEU A 498 -30.47 27.36 4.96
CA LEU A 498 -30.72 26.14 4.20
C LEU A 498 -31.86 25.32 4.79
N ASP A 499 -31.92 25.25 6.13
CA ASP A 499 -32.97 24.54 6.87
C ASP A 499 -33.10 25.12 8.29
N LYS A 500 -34.24 24.89 8.93
CA LYS A 500 -34.54 25.30 10.29
C LYS A 500 -35.29 24.21 11.04
N VAL A 501 -34.87 23.95 12.28
CA VAL A 501 -35.54 23.07 13.24
C VAL A 501 -35.81 23.83 14.52
N GLU A 502 -36.95 23.60 15.14
CA GLU A 502 -37.27 24.12 16.48
C GLU A 502 -37.92 23.04 17.34
N GLY A 503 -37.74 23.12 18.65
CA GLY A 503 -38.34 22.19 19.60
C GLY A 503 -38.29 22.71 21.04
N ASP A 504 -39.10 22.10 21.91
CA ASP A 504 -39.22 22.48 23.32
C ASP A 504 -38.14 21.82 24.19
N SER A 505 -37.41 20.84 23.64
CA SER A 505 -36.37 20.08 24.33
C SER A 505 -35.19 19.76 23.42
N ALA A 506 -34.02 19.51 24.03
CA ALA A 506 -32.84 19.06 23.27
C ALA A 506 -33.14 17.76 22.50
N LYS A 507 -33.92 16.87 23.13
CA LYS A 507 -34.32 15.57 22.57
C LYS A 507 -35.16 15.69 21.31
N GLU A 508 -36.14 16.57 21.32
CA GLU A 508 -36.98 16.81 20.15
C GLU A 508 -36.15 17.32 18.98
N VAL A 509 -35.30 18.31 19.23
CA VAL A 509 -34.45 18.92 18.20
C VAL A 509 -33.43 17.91 17.65
N TYR A 510 -32.66 17.20 18.49
CA TYR A 510 -31.66 16.26 17.96
C TYR A 510 -32.30 15.07 17.24
N THR A 511 -33.54 14.66 17.60
CA THR A 511 -34.24 13.57 16.90
C THR A 511 -34.59 13.98 15.47
N ILE A 512 -35.11 15.20 15.30
CA ILE A 512 -35.40 15.77 13.97
C ILE A 512 -34.11 15.95 13.17
N LEU A 513 -33.05 16.46 13.80
CA LEU A 513 -31.76 16.63 13.15
C LEU A 513 -31.15 15.29 12.71
N ALA A 514 -31.26 14.23 13.53
CA ALA A 514 -30.76 12.91 13.18
C ALA A 514 -31.50 12.27 11.98
N GLU A 515 -32.80 12.53 11.84
CA GLU A 515 -33.57 12.09 10.66
C GLU A 515 -33.20 12.87 9.39
N LYS A 516 -32.95 14.19 9.54
CA LYS A 516 -32.64 15.08 8.42
C LYS A 516 -31.18 15.02 7.97
N ASN A 517 -30.25 14.76 8.88
CA ASN A 517 -28.81 14.87 8.63
C ASN A 517 -28.07 13.58 8.99
N SER A 518 -27.89 12.71 8.01
CA SER A 518 -27.19 11.43 8.18
C SER A 518 -25.67 11.50 7.94
N LEU A 519 -25.13 12.65 7.54
CA LEU A 519 -23.74 12.74 7.03
C LEU A 519 -22.89 13.83 7.70
N ILE A 520 -23.29 14.43 8.83
CA ILE A 520 -22.45 15.38 9.57
C ILE A 520 -21.27 14.64 10.23
N ASP A 521 -20.11 15.29 10.36
CA ASP A 521 -18.98 14.72 11.08
C ASP A 521 -19.37 14.35 12.53
N PRO A 522 -19.00 13.15 13.04
CA PRO A 522 -19.36 12.73 14.39
C PRO A 522 -18.90 13.69 15.50
N SER A 523 -17.74 14.32 15.37
CA SER A 523 -17.26 15.31 16.35
C SER A 523 -18.19 16.52 16.40
N HIS A 524 -18.66 16.96 15.24
CA HIS A 524 -19.60 18.07 15.12
C HIS A 524 -20.98 17.68 15.67
N LEU A 525 -21.46 16.46 15.42
CA LEU A 525 -22.69 15.97 16.04
C LEU A 525 -22.60 15.96 17.58
N MET A 526 -21.44 15.59 18.14
CA MET A 526 -21.21 15.67 19.58
C MET A 526 -21.24 17.11 20.09
N TYR A 527 -20.63 18.05 19.37
CA TYR A 527 -20.69 19.48 19.69
C TYR A 527 -22.14 20.00 19.66
N ILE A 528 -22.89 19.75 18.58
CA ILE A 528 -24.29 20.15 18.45
C ILE A 528 -25.09 19.56 19.62
N GLY A 529 -24.93 18.26 19.92
CA GLY A 529 -25.59 17.63 21.05
C GLY A 529 -25.28 18.27 22.40
N SER A 530 -24.03 18.72 22.60
CA SER A 530 -23.61 19.41 23.81
C SER A 530 -24.25 20.79 23.94
N GLU A 531 -24.30 21.57 22.86
CA GLU A 531 -24.92 22.89 22.83
C GLU A 531 -26.44 22.81 22.99
N LEU A 532 -27.09 21.80 22.38
CA LEU A 532 -28.52 21.54 22.61
C LEU A 532 -28.81 21.25 24.09
N GLY A 533 -27.95 20.45 24.74
CA GLY A 533 -28.05 20.19 26.18
C GLY A 533 -27.88 21.45 27.03
N LYS A 534 -26.94 22.34 26.67
CA LYS A 534 -26.76 23.64 27.32
C LYS A 534 -28.00 24.54 27.14
N ALA A 535 -28.51 24.65 25.92
CA ALA A 535 -29.70 25.44 25.61
C ALA A 535 -30.91 25.01 26.46
N GLU A 536 -31.16 23.70 26.56
CA GLU A 536 -32.23 23.17 27.40
C GLU A 536 -32.03 23.48 28.90
N LEU A 537 -30.79 23.37 29.39
CA LEU A 537 -30.45 23.70 30.77
C LEU A 537 -30.70 25.20 31.08
N CYS A 538 -30.33 26.09 30.16
CA CYS A 538 -30.60 27.51 30.25
C CYS A 538 -32.10 27.82 30.33
N ILE A 539 -32.92 27.17 29.47
CA ILE A 539 -34.39 27.27 29.53
C ILE A 539 -34.93 26.85 30.90
N LYS A 540 -34.48 25.69 31.42
CA LYS A 540 -34.92 25.15 32.71
C LYS A 540 -34.53 26.04 33.89
N LYS A 541 -33.35 26.66 33.84
CA LYS A 541 -32.83 27.55 34.90
C LYS A 541 -33.26 29.01 34.75
N GLY A 542 -33.90 29.39 33.64
CA GLY A 542 -34.25 30.77 33.34
C GLY A 542 -33.03 31.68 33.09
N ILE A 543 -31.95 31.12 32.55
CA ILE A 543 -30.70 31.84 32.23
C ILE A 543 -30.63 32.06 30.71
N THR A 544 -30.01 33.15 30.26
CA THR A 544 -29.75 33.39 28.84
C THR A 544 -28.78 32.35 28.28
N TYR A 545 -29.13 31.76 27.14
CA TYR A 545 -28.25 30.89 26.38
C TYR A 545 -27.40 31.72 25.39
N GLU A 546 -26.12 31.39 25.30
CA GLU A 546 -25.18 31.92 24.31
C GLU A 546 -24.34 30.75 23.81
N GLN A 547 -24.40 30.49 22.50
CA GLN A 547 -23.65 29.41 21.86
C GLN A 547 -22.13 29.64 22.05
N ASP A 548 -21.36 28.56 22.17
CA ASP A 548 -19.90 28.57 22.34
C ASP A 548 -19.38 29.14 23.67
N ARG A 549 -20.28 29.59 24.55
CA ARG A 549 -19.92 30.06 25.89
C ARG A 549 -19.86 28.89 26.87
N ILE A 550 -18.83 28.90 27.74
CA ILE A 550 -18.58 27.88 28.77
C ILE A 550 -19.51 28.07 29.96
#